data_AF-A0A6L8I5R7-F1
#
_entry.id   AF-A0A6L8I5R7-F1
#
_cell.length_a   1.000
_cell.length_b   1.000
_cell.length_c   1.000
_cell.angle_alpha   90.00
_cell.angle_beta   90.00
_cell.angle_gamma   90.00
#
_symmetry.space_group_name_H-M   'P 1'
#
loop_
_entity.id
_entity.type
_entity.pdbx_description
1 polymer ?
#
loop_
_entity_poly.entity_id
_entity_poly.type
_entity_poly.pdbx_seq_one_letter_code
_entity_poly.pdbx_strand_id
1 'polypeptide(L)'
;MEIISVIVAAVGGFAFGAAWYMALSKQWVAASGIEVDERGRPANESKTPFILAGIAMLLVAGMMRHMFAMSGIDTLAAGLVGGLGVGLFFISPWIMINNAYGDRPFNLTLIDGGYATFGCAVIGAILGII
;
A
#
# COMPACT_ATOMS: atom_id res chain seq x y z
N MET A 1 -19.95 1.74 -13.19
CA MET A 1 -19.72 0.74 -12.14
C MET A 1 -18.21 0.57 -11.95
N GLU A 2 -17.48 0.05 -12.95
CA GLU A 2 -16.02 -0.16 -12.91
C GLU A 2 -15.17 1.01 -12.34
N ILE A 3 -15.36 2.23 -12.85
CA ILE A 3 -14.56 3.40 -12.42
C ILE A 3 -14.82 3.76 -10.96
N ILE A 4 -16.07 3.64 -10.51
CA ILE A 4 -16.44 3.93 -9.12
C ILE A 4 -15.79 2.89 -8.21
N SER A 5 -15.83 1.61 -8.59
CA SER A 5 -15.20 0.53 -7.83
C SER A 5 -13.69 0.74 -7.67
N VAL A 6 -13.01 1.20 -8.72
CA VAL A 6 -11.58 1.57 -8.67
C VAL A 6 -11.33 2.73 -7.71
N ILE A 7 -12.13 3.80 -7.79
CA ILE A 7 -11.96 4.98 -6.91
C ILE A 7 -12.19 4.60 -5.44
N VAL A 8 -13.25 3.85 -5.15
CA VAL A 8 -13.57 3.41 -3.78
C VAL A 8 -12.47 2.50 -3.23
N ALA A 9 -11.96 1.56 -4.03
CA ALA A 9 -10.87 0.70 -3.62
C ALA A 9 -9.57 1.49 -3.38
N ALA A 10 -9.24 2.45 -4.25
CA ALA A 10 -8.09 3.32 -4.07
C ALA A 10 -8.18 4.17 -2.80
N VAL A 11 -9.36 4.72 -2.48
CA VAL A 11 -9.60 5.43 -1.21
C VAL A 11 -9.41 4.49 -0.03
N GLY A 12 -9.90 3.25 -0.11
CA GLY A 12 -9.69 2.23 0.92
C GLY A 12 -8.22 1.91 1.15
N GLY A 13 -7.45 1.70 0.07
CA GLY A 13 -6.01 1.48 0.14
C GLY A 13 -5.25 2.68 0.73
N PHE A 14 -5.62 3.90 0.33
CA PHE A 14 -5.02 5.13 0.86
C PHE A 14 -5.30 5.31 2.35
N ALA A 15 -6.55 5.12 2.78
CA ALA A 15 -6.95 5.21 4.18
C ALA A 15 -6.25 4.14 5.03
N PHE A 16 -6.12 2.92 4.51
CA PHE A 16 -5.34 1.87 5.16
C PHE A 16 -3.87 2.26 5.29
N GLY A 17 -3.24 2.79 4.24
CA GLY A 17 -1.86 3.27 4.30
C GLY A 17 -1.65 4.33 5.37
N ALA A 18 -2.55 5.31 5.45
CA ALA A 18 -2.51 6.32 6.51
C ALA A 18 -2.60 5.68 7.90
N ALA A 19 -3.55 4.77 8.12
CA ALA A 19 -3.69 4.05 9.39
C ALA A 19 -2.45 3.22 9.74
N TRP A 20 -1.88 2.51 8.76
CA TRP A 20 -0.70 1.66 8.93
C TRP A 20 0.53 2.46 9.39
N TYR A 21 0.85 3.54 8.66
CA TYR A 21 2.01 4.38 8.98
C TYR A 21 1.80 5.23 10.23
N MET A 22 0.55 5.58 10.59
CA MET A 22 0.27 6.19 11.89
C MET A 22 0.53 5.21 13.03
N ALA A 23 0.04 3.97 12.91
CA ALA A 23 0.19 2.94 13.94
C ALA A 23 1.65 2.51 14.15
N LEU A 24 2.44 2.46 13.08
CA LEU A 24 3.86 2.07 13.10
C LEU A 24 4.81 3.27 13.00
N SER A 25 4.33 4.47 13.27
CA SER A 25 5.06 5.72 13.04
C SER A 25 6.45 5.74 13.68
N LYS A 26 6.57 5.35 14.96
CA LYS A 26 7.85 5.32 15.69
C LYS A 26 8.85 4.36 15.05
N GLN A 27 8.39 3.16 14.71
CA GLN A 27 9.20 2.11 14.10
C GLN A 27 9.64 2.52 12.70
N TRP A 28 8.73 3.12 11.93
CA TRP A 28 9.00 3.59 10.58
C TRP A 28 9.97 4.77 10.57
N VAL A 29 9.82 5.76 11.46
CA VAL A 29 10.77 6.87 11.59
C VAL A 29 12.17 6.35 11.92
N ALA A 30 12.28 5.45 12.91
CA ALA A 30 13.56 4.86 13.29
C ALA A 30 14.20 4.06 12.15
N ALA A 31 13.40 3.32 11.38
CA ALA A 31 13.88 2.50 10.26
C ALA A 31 14.22 3.31 8.99
N SER A 32 13.45 4.37 8.71
CA SER A 32 13.61 5.20 7.52
C SER A 32 14.79 6.18 7.63
N GLY A 33 15.17 6.55 8.86
CA GLY A 33 16.28 7.47 9.11
C GLY A 33 16.00 8.90 8.62
N ILE A 34 14.73 9.27 8.47
CA ILE A 34 14.34 10.62 8.06
C ILE A 34 14.55 11.61 9.21
N GLU A 35 14.78 12.87 8.85
CA GLU A 35 14.83 13.96 9.82
C GLU A 35 13.44 14.20 10.44
N VAL A 36 13.43 14.49 11.74
CA VAL A 36 12.22 14.76 12.52
C VAL A 36 12.31 16.06 13.30
N ASP A 37 11.16 16.67 13.55
CA ASP A 37 11.00 17.84 14.41
C ASP A 37 11.15 17.47 15.91
N GLU A 38 11.10 18.48 16.79
CA GLU A 38 11.14 18.29 18.25
C GLU A 38 10.02 17.39 18.81
N ARG A 39 8.96 17.16 18.01
CA ARG A 39 7.81 16.32 18.35
C ARG A 39 7.92 14.91 17.75
N GLY A 40 9.04 14.59 17.09
CA GLY A 40 9.29 13.29 16.47
C GLY A 40 8.51 13.06 15.18
N ARG A 41 7.97 14.11 14.56
CA ARG A 41 7.27 14.04 13.27
C ARG A 41 8.24 14.32 12.13
N PRO A 42 8.02 13.78 10.93
CA PRO A 42 8.84 14.10 9.76
C PRO A 42 9.01 15.61 9.61
N ALA A 43 10.25 16.09 9.50
CA ALA A 43 10.54 17.52 9.34
C ALA A 43 10.09 18.06 7.97
N ASN A 44 9.91 17.16 6.99
CA ASN A 44 9.42 17.50 5.67
C ASN A 44 7.89 17.66 5.67
N GLU A 45 7.42 18.90 5.50
CA GLU A 45 5.98 19.23 5.41
C GLU A 45 5.41 19.15 3.97
N SER A 46 6.17 18.60 3.02
CA SER A 46 5.74 18.49 1.63
C SER A 46 4.48 17.63 1.49
N LYS A 47 3.50 18.15 0.73
CA LYS A 47 2.28 17.41 0.36
C LYS A 47 2.49 16.44 -0.81
N THR A 48 3.62 16.53 -1.49
CA THR A 48 3.93 15.74 -2.69
C THR A 48 3.80 14.22 -2.45
N PRO A 49 4.33 13.64 -1.35
CA PRO A 49 4.19 12.20 -1.11
C PRO A 49 2.72 11.73 -1.02
N PHE A 50 1.83 12.53 -0.44
CA PHE A 50 0.41 12.21 -0.34
C PHE A 50 -0.30 12.25 -1.70
N ILE A 51 0.05 13.22 -2.55
CA ILE A 51 -0.49 13.30 -3.92
C ILE A 51 -0.02 12.09 -4.74
N LEU A 52 1.28 11.76 -4.67
CA LEU A 52 1.84 10.61 -5.36
C LEU A 52 1.24 9.30 -4.86
N ALA A 53 1.02 9.16 -3.54
CA ALA A 53 0.33 8.00 -2.97
C ALA A 53 -1.10 7.88 -3.49
N GLY A 54 -1.85 8.98 -3.60
CA GLY A 54 -3.20 8.97 -4.17
C GLY A 54 -3.22 8.49 -5.63
N ILE A 55 -2.29 8.99 -6.45
CA ILE A 55 -2.13 8.54 -7.85
C ILE A 55 -1.75 7.06 -7.89
N ALA A 56 -0.79 6.64 -7.07
CA ALA A 56 -0.37 5.24 -7.01
C ALA A 56 -1.51 4.29 -6.60
N MET A 57 -2.34 4.68 -5.62
CA MET A 57 -3.50 3.87 -5.21
C MET A 57 -4.52 3.71 -6.32
N LEU A 58 -4.77 4.76 -7.13
CA LEU A 58 -5.64 4.66 -8.31
C LEU A 58 -5.08 3.70 -9.36
N LEU A 59 -3.78 3.77 -9.63
CA LEU A 59 -3.12 2.89 -10.60
C LEU A 59 -3.14 1.42 -10.14
N VAL A 60 -2.81 1.17 -8.86
CA VAL A 60 -2.85 -0.18 -8.27
C VAL A 60 -4.26 -0.74 -8.29
N ALA A 61 -5.26 0.02 -7.81
CA ALA A 61 -6.66 -0.42 -7.82
C ALA A 61 -7.19 -0.66 -9.24
N GLY A 62 -6.83 0.20 -10.20
CA GLY A 62 -7.22 0.05 -11.60
C GLY A 62 -6.65 -1.21 -12.24
N MET A 63 -5.36 -1.48 -12.04
CA MET A 63 -4.72 -2.69 -12.58
C MET A 63 -5.24 -3.95 -11.88
N MET A 64 -5.42 -3.92 -10.56
CA MET A 64 -6.00 -5.04 -9.82
C MET A 64 -7.43 -5.34 -10.31
N ARG A 65 -8.27 -4.33 -10.55
CA ARG A 65 -9.60 -4.53 -11.12
C ARG A 65 -9.54 -5.20 -12.49
N HIS A 66 -8.65 -4.74 -13.36
CA HIS A 66 -8.46 -5.34 -14.68
C HIS A 66 -8.03 -6.82 -14.56
N MET A 67 -7.07 -7.14 -13.71
CA MET A 67 -6.60 -8.51 -13.48
C MET A 67 -7.70 -9.41 -12.90
N PHE A 68 -8.47 -8.90 -11.94
CA PHE A 68 -9.52 -9.65 -11.27
C PHE A 68 -10.67 -9.97 -12.23
N ALA A 69 -11.06 -9.00 -13.06
CA ALA A 69 -12.07 -9.20 -14.11
C ALA A 69 -11.64 -10.28 -15.12
N MET A 70 -10.37 -10.28 -15.56
CA MET A 70 -9.84 -11.31 -16.47
C MET A 70 -9.74 -12.69 -15.82
N SER A 71 -9.55 -12.72 -14.50
CA SER A 71 -9.35 -13.96 -13.73
C SER A 71 -10.64 -14.49 -13.10
N GLY A 72 -11.78 -13.84 -13.34
CA GLY A 72 -13.08 -14.24 -12.73
C GLY A 72 -13.12 -14.10 -11.21
N ILE A 73 -12.39 -13.13 -10.66
CA ILE A 73 -12.38 -12.83 -9.22
C ILE A 73 -13.47 -11.80 -8.93
N ASP A 74 -14.59 -12.25 -8.35
CA ASP A 74 -15.80 -11.45 -8.11
C ASP A 74 -16.44 -11.68 -6.72
N THR A 75 -15.66 -12.23 -5.78
CA THR A 75 -16.09 -12.43 -4.39
C THR A 75 -15.12 -11.79 -3.41
N LEU A 76 -15.62 -11.42 -2.22
CA LEU A 76 -14.83 -10.84 -1.13
C LEU A 76 -13.60 -11.69 -0.80
N ALA A 77 -13.79 -13.00 -0.62
CA ALA A 77 -12.72 -13.91 -0.22
C ALA A 77 -11.66 -14.05 -1.31
N ALA A 78 -12.09 -14.24 -2.58
CA ALA A 78 -11.16 -14.34 -3.70
C ALA A 78 -10.42 -13.00 -3.93
N GLY A 79 -11.10 -11.87 -3.80
CA GLY A 79 -10.51 -10.55 -3.92
C GLY A 79 -9.47 -10.26 -2.82
N LEU A 80 -9.79 -10.62 -1.57
CA LEU A 80 -8.85 -10.52 -0.44
C LEU A 80 -7.59 -11.36 -0.69
N VAL A 81 -7.76 -12.64 -1.07
CA VAL A 81 -6.63 -13.55 -1.34
C VAL A 81 -5.82 -13.08 -2.55
N GLY A 82 -6.48 -12.64 -3.62
CA GLY A 82 -5.82 -12.07 -4.80
C GLY A 82 -5.02 -10.81 -4.44
N GLY A 83 -5.59 -9.94 -3.60
CA GLY A 83 -4.91 -8.73 -3.12
C GLY A 83 -3.71 -9.05 -2.24
N LEU A 84 -3.84 -9.99 -1.30
CA LEU A 84 -2.70 -10.50 -0.52
C LEU A 84 -1.61 -11.05 -1.44
N GLY A 85 -1.99 -11.81 -2.47
CA GLY A 85 -1.05 -12.37 -3.43
C GLY A 85 -0.26 -11.29 -4.18
N VAL A 86 -0.95 -10.26 -4.69
CA VAL A 86 -0.31 -9.13 -5.37
C VAL A 86 0.66 -8.41 -4.43
N GLY A 87 0.21 -8.01 -3.24
CA GLY A 87 1.06 -7.24 -2.35
C GLY A 87 2.23 -8.05 -1.77
N LEU A 88 2.01 -9.31 -1.41
CA LEU A 88 3.04 -10.18 -0.80
C LEU A 88 4.05 -10.70 -1.81
N PHE A 89 3.60 -11.14 -2.99
CA PHE A 89 4.46 -11.83 -3.94
C PHE A 89 4.89 -10.98 -5.13
N PHE A 90 4.23 -9.85 -5.41
CA PHE A 90 4.65 -8.92 -6.46
C PHE A 90 5.19 -7.59 -5.95
N ILE A 91 4.73 -7.03 -4.83
CA ILE A 91 5.19 -5.69 -4.43
C ILE A 91 6.27 -5.79 -3.35
N SER A 92 6.04 -6.59 -2.30
CA SER A 92 6.96 -6.73 -1.17
C SER A 92 8.38 -7.19 -1.56
N PRO A 93 8.58 -8.10 -2.53
CA PRO A 93 9.93 -8.47 -2.97
C PRO A 93 10.68 -7.32 -3.65
N TRP A 94 9.99 -6.48 -4.42
CA TRP A 94 10.61 -5.30 -5.02
C TRP A 94 10.97 -4.25 -3.97
N ILE A 95 10.11 -4.06 -2.97
CA ILE A 95 10.43 -3.21 -1.81
C ILE A 95 11.68 -3.73 -1.10
N MET A 96 11.77 -5.04 -0.84
CA MET A 96 12.94 -5.67 -0.24
C MET A 96 14.21 -5.40 -1.04
N ILE A 97 14.16 -5.58 -2.36
CA ILE A 97 15.29 -5.35 -3.26
C ILE A 97 15.73 -3.87 -3.21
N ASN A 98 14.77 -2.94 -3.34
CA ASN A 98 15.05 -1.50 -3.35
C ASN A 98 15.62 -1.02 -2.01
N ASN A 99 15.09 -1.52 -0.90
CA ASN A 99 15.60 -1.22 0.44
C ASN A 99 16.99 -1.82 0.65
N ALA A 100 17.24 -3.05 0.22
CA ALA A 100 18.54 -3.70 0.34
C ALA A 100 19.63 -2.97 -0.48
N TYR A 101 19.33 -2.56 -1.71
CA TYR A 101 20.27 -1.76 -2.51
C TYR A 101 20.50 -0.36 -1.94
N GLY A 102 19.51 0.21 -1.25
CA GLY A 102 19.62 1.48 -0.54
C GLY A 102 20.26 1.38 0.86
N ASP A 103 20.83 0.22 1.22
CA ASP A 103 21.39 -0.09 2.55
C ASP A 103 20.43 0.28 3.71
N ARG A 104 19.13 0.04 3.48
CA ARG A 104 18.08 0.29 4.47
C ARG A 104 17.94 -0.92 5.38
N PRO A 105 17.65 -0.70 6.69
CA PRO A 105 17.49 -1.79 7.62
C PRO A 105 16.30 -2.68 7.24
N PHE A 106 16.43 -3.99 7.45
CA PHE A 106 15.42 -4.97 7.03
C PHE A 106 14.05 -4.75 7.69
N ASN A 107 14.00 -4.09 8.85
CA ASN A 107 12.74 -3.69 9.48
C ASN A 107 11.92 -2.73 8.60
N LEU A 108 12.55 -1.87 7.78
CA LEU A 108 11.85 -1.00 6.85
C LEU A 108 11.14 -1.82 5.77
N THR A 109 11.81 -2.87 5.27
CA THR A 109 11.21 -3.84 4.33
C THR A 109 9.98 -4.53 4.94
N LEU A 110 10.01 -4.90 6.21
CA LEU A 110 8.86 -5.51 6.88
C LEU A 110 7.69 -4.53 7.01
N ILE A 111 7.97 -3.26 7.34
CA ILE A 111 6.94 -2.24 7.49
C ILE A 111 6.32 -1.89 6.13
N ASP A 112 7.14 -1.60 5.13
CA ASP A 112 6.68 -1.16 3.80
C ASP A 112 6.10 -2.33 2.99
N GLY A 113 6.68 -3.52 3.10
CA GLY A 113 6.14 -4.74 2.51
C GLY A 113 4.83 -5.17 3.18
N GLY A 114 4.72 -5.03 4.50
CA GLY A 114 3.46 -5.22 5.22
C GLY A 114 2.37 -4.27 4.72
N TYR A 115 2.69 -2.98 4.59
CA TYR A 115 1.79 -1.99 3.99
C TYR A 115 1.33 -2.42 2.59
N ALA A 116 2.27 -2.79 1.71
CA ALA A 116 1.92 -3.22 0.35
C ALA A 116 1.01 -4.47 0.36
N THR A 117 1.33 -5.45 1.20
CA THR A 117 0.58 -6.70 1.33
C THR A 117 -0.86 -6.46 1.80
N PHE A 118 -1.02 -5.82 2.94
CA PHE A 118 -2.35 -5.61 3.53
C PHE A 118 -3.12 -4.49 2.83
N GLY A 119 -2.45 -3.48 2.28
CA GLY A 119 -3.06 -2.45 1.45
C GLY A 119 -3.67 -3.04 0.18
N CYS A 120 -2.94 -3.91 -0.53
CA CYS A 120 -3.50 -4.64 -1.66
C CYS A 120 -4.61 -5.61 -1.23
N ALA A 121 -4.52 -6.24 -0.05
CA ALA A 121 -5.60 -7.06 0.48
C ALA A 121 -6.90 -6.25 0.67
N VAL A 122 -6.82 -5.05 1.22
CA VAL A 122 -7.98 -4.14 1.38
C VAL A 122 -8.54 -3.72 0.03
N ILE A 123 -7.68 -3.31 -0.92
CA ILE A 123 -8.10 -2.96 -2.28
C ILE A 123 -8.82 -4.14 -2.93
N GLY A 124 -8.23 -5.33 -2.85
CA GLY A 124 -8.79 -6.54 -3.47
C GLY A 124 -10.10 -6.97 -2.82
N ALA A 125 -10.21 -6.88 -1.49
CA ALA A 125 -11.45 -7.16 -0.77
C ALA A 125 -12.59 -6.23 -1.21
N ILE A 126 -12.32 -4.93 -1.35
CA ILE A 126 -13.28 -3.96 -1.85
C ILE A 126 -13.68 -4.31 -3.29
N LEU A 127 -12.72 -4.51 -4.19
CA LEU A 127 -13.02 -4.86 -5.59
C LEU A 127 -13.79 -6.17 -5.75
N GLY A 128 -13.67 -7.11 -4.81
CA GLY A 128 -14.41 -8.38 -4.81
C GLY A 128 -15.87 -8.27 -4.36
N ILE A 129 -16.34 -7.08 -3.95
CA ILE A 129 -17.74 -6.87 -3.51
C ILE A 129 -18.48 -5.76 -4.27
N ILE A 130 -17.81 -5.00 -5.15
CA ILE A 130 -18.39 -3.89 -5.94
C ILE A 130 -17.89 -3.85 -7.38
#